data_AF-A0A820ETZ5-F1
#
_entry.id   AF-A0A820ETZ5-F1
#
_cell.length_a   1.000
_cell.length_b   1.000
_cell.length_c   1.000
_cell.angle_alpha   90.00
_cell.angle_beta   90.00
_cell.angle_gamma   90.00
#
_symmetry.space_group_name_H-M   'P 1'
#
loop_
_entity.id
_entity.type
_entity.pdbx_description
1 polymer ?
#
loop_
_entity_poly.entity_id
_entity_poly.type
_entity_poly.pdbx_seq_one_letter_code
_entity_poly.pdbx_strand_id
1 'polypeptide(L)'
;MMSVGRGNLTFRDRVDAGWQLAAHPLLQKIKSLPLHLKNSFIVISLPRGGTVVGDEIAKQLNITHDLVFPRKIPIPGRSEYAIGAVSE
;
A
#
# COMPACT_ATOMS: atom_id res chain seq x y z
N MET A 1 -9.45 33.23 0.00
CA MET A 1 -8.29 32.68 -0.75
C MET A 1 -7.47 31.82 0.20
N MET A 2 -7.79 30.54 0.32
CA MET A 2 -6.89 29.55 0.94
C MET A 2 -6.81 28.40 -0.04
N SER A 3 -5.76 28.44 -0.86
CA SER A 3 -5.43 27.41 -1.83
C SER A 3 -5.00 26.18 -1.05
N VAL A 4 -5.78 25.10 -1.12
CA VAL A 4 -5.31 23.77 -0.74
C VAL A 4 -4.16 23.44 -1.69
N GLY A 5 -2.94 23.56 -1.20
CA GLY A 5 -1.74 23.29 -1.99
C GLY A 5 -1.79 21.86 -2.51
N ARG A 6 -2.02 21.71 -3.81
CA ARG A 6 -1.58 20.53 -4.55
C ARG A 6 -0.06 20.56 -4.50
N GLY A 7 0.53 20.00 -3.45
CA GLY A 7 1.95 19.66 -3.45
C GLY A 7 2.22 18.84 -4.70
N ASN A 8 3.31 19.13 -5.40
CA ASN A 8 3.69 18.44 -6.62
C ASN A 8 3.73 16.92 -6.33
N LEU A 9 2.72 16.16 -6.77
CA LEU A 9 2.56 14.72 -6.52
C LEU A 9 3.49 13.90 -7.42
N THR A 10 4.76 14.32 -7.47
CA THR A 10 5.80 13.66 -8.25
C THR A 10 6.68 12.89 -7.31
N PHE A 11 6.61 11.57 -7.42
CA PHE A 11 7.55 10.67 -6.76
C PHE A 11 8.79 10.53 -7.63
N ARG A 12 9.97 10.58 -7.02
CA ARG A 12 11.26 10.36 -7.70
C ARG A 12 11.40 8.91 -8.16
N ASP A 13 11.02 7.99 -7.28
CA ASP A 13 11.02 6.55 -7.51
C ASP A 13 10.00 5.86 -6.57
N ARG A 14 10.00 4.53 -6.55
CA ARG A 14 9.10 3.75 -5.69
C ARG A 14 9.44 3.86 -4.20
N VAL A 15 10.70 4.11 -3.87
CA VAL A 15 11.15 4.27 -2.48
C VAL A 15 10.62 5.58 -1.93
N ASP A 16 10.79 6.68 -2.69
CA ASP A 16 10.25 8.00 -2.37
C ASP A 16 8.71 7.96 -2.23
N ALA A 17 8.01 7.26 -3.13
CA ALA A 17 6.58 7.05 -3.02
C ALA A 17 6.19 6.34 -1.70
N GLY A 18 6.93 5.28 -1.31
CA GLY A 18 6.71 4.57 -0.05
C GLY A 18 6.96 5.45 1.16
N TRP A 19 8.01 6.27 1.13
CA TRP A 19 8.33 7.24 2.18
C TRP A 19 7.25 8.30 2.35
N GLN A 20 6.82 8.93 1.26
CA GLN A 20 5.79 9.94 1.31
C GLN A 20 4.45 9.36 1.80
N LEU A 21 4.10 8.14 1.36
CA LEU A 21 2.89 7.48 1.83
C LEU A 21 2.98 7.13 3.33
N ALA A 22 4.10 6.54 3.77
CA ALA A 22 4.31 6.21 5.18
C ALA A 22 4.25 7.47 6.07
N ALA A 23 4.79 8.61 5.61
CA ALA A 23 4.75 9.89 6.31
C ALA A 23 3.34 10.47 6.45
N HIS A 24 2.33 9.92 5.75
CA HIS A 24 0.96 10.42 5.84
C HIS A 24 0.45 10.36 7.30
N PRO A 25 -0.14 11.45 7.83
CA PRO A 25 -0.52 11.55 9.25
C PRO A 25 -1.45 10.44 9.73
N LEU A 26 -2.30 9.90 8.86
CA LEU A 26 -3.18 8.78 9.20
C LEU A 26 -2.41 7.49 9.47
N LEU A 27 -1.35 7.21 8.72
CA LEU A 27 -0.53 6.00 8.91
C LEU A 27 0.41 6.13 10.10
N GLN A 28 0.92 7.34 10.37
CA GLN A 28 1.79 7.59 11.53
C GLN A 28 1.09 7.29 12.88
N LYS A 29 -0.25 7.33 12.94
CA LYS A 29 -1.02 6.90 14.11
C LYS A 29 -0.72 5.45 14.51
N ILE A 30 -0.37 4.58 13.54
CA ILE A 30 -0.03 3.18 13.80
C ILE A 30 1.24 3.07 14.68
N LYS A 31 2.20 3.99 14.55
CA LYS A 31 3.42 3.98 15.37
C LYS A 31 3.16 4.22 16.84
N SER A 32 2.16 5.04 17.18
CA SER A 32 1.80 5.36 18.55
C SER A 32 0.98 4.28 19.25
N LEU A 33 0.57 3.23 18.52
CA LEU A 33 -0.22 2.15 19.11
C LEU A 33 0.62 1.25 20.03
N PRO A 34 0.02 0.71 21.10
CA PRO A 34 0.59 -0.40 21.86
C PRO A 34 1.01 -1.56 20.94
N LEU A 35 2.08 -2.26 21.30
CA LEU A 35 2.67 -3.31 20.47
C LEU A 35 1.67 -4.40 20.05
N HIS A 36 0.78 -4.82 20.97
CA HIS A 36 -0.23 -5.85 20.68
C HIS A 36 -1.24 -5.41 19.61
N LEU A 37 -1.60 -4.11 19.56
CA LEU A 37 -2.48 -3.58 18.50
C LEU A 37 -1.71 -3.35 17.20
N LYS A 38 -0.44 -2.96 17.31
CA LYS A 38 0.43 -2.73 16.17
C LYS A 38 0.64 -4.01 15.33
N ASN A 39 0.75 -5.16 16.01
CA ASN A 39 0.88 -6.46 15.37
C ASN A 39 -0.38 -6.91 14.61
N SER A 40 -1.52 -6.24 14.81
CA SER A 40 -2.74 -6.49 14.03
C SER A 40 -2.71 -5.82 12.66
N PHE A 41 -1.69 -4.99 12.36
CA PHE A 41 -1.51 -4.34 11.07
C PHE A 41 -0.48 -5.09 10.23
N ILE A 42 -0.80 -5.24 8.95
CA ILE A 42 0.09 -5.80 7.94
C ILE A 42 0.00 -4.97 6.66
N VAL A 43 1.13 -4.75 6.02
CA VAL A 43 1.18 -4.23 4.65
C VAL A 43 1.12 -5.41 3.69
N ILE A 44 0.13 -5.42 2.80
CA ILE A 44 0.05 -6.41 1.71
C ILE A 44 0.37 -5.71 0.39
N SER A 45 1.35 -6.21 -0.34
CA SER A 45 1.75 -5.64 -1.64
C SER A 45 1.37 -6.52 -2.82
N LEU A 46 0.97 -5.86 -3.90
CA LEU A 46 0.83 -6.47 -5.22
C LEU A 46 2.18 -6.37 -5.96
N PRO A 47 2.83 -7.50 -6.26
CA PRO A 47 4.07 -7.51 -7.02
C PRO A 47 3.85 -7.03 -8.46
N ARG A 48 4.88 -6.51 -9.13
CA ARG A 48 6.29 -6.40 -8.72
C ARG A 48 6.60 -5.04 -8.09
N GLY A 49 6.08 -3.96 -8.68
CA GLY A 49 6.40 -2.59 -8.28
C GLY A 49 5.87 -2.22 -6.89
N GLY A 50 4.68 -2.71 -6.53
CA GLY A 50 4.07 -2.44 -5.22
C GLY A 50 4.90 -2.99 -4.06
N THR A 51 5.70 -4.04 -4.29
CA THR A 51 6.59 -4.63 -3.28
C THR A 51 7.58 -3.63 -2.71
N VAL A 52 8.23 -2.83 -3.57
CA VAL A 52 9.23 -1.83 -3.11
C VAL A 52 8.57 -0.74 -2.27
N VAL A 53 7.38 -0.30 -2.69
CA VAL A 53 6.61 0.73 -1.96
C VAL A 53 6.16 0.19 -0.61
N GLY A 54 5.60 -1.02 -0.57
CA GLY A 54 5.08 -1.63 0.65
C GLY A 54 6.15 -1.97 1.67
N ASP A 55 7.33 -2.42 1.22
CA ASP A 55 8.48 -2.68 2.08
C ASP A 55 8.93 -1.40 2.81
N GLU A 56 9.00 -0.27 2.09
CA GLU A 56 9.34 1.02 2.70
C GLU A 56 8.28 1.49 3.71
N ILE A 57 6.99 1.26 3.44
CA ILE A 57 5.91 1.59 4.38
C ILE A 57 6.02 0.73 5.64
N ALA A 58 6.19 -0.58 5.47
CA ALA A 58 6.26 -1.54 6.56
C ALA A 58 7.46 -1.27 7.46
N LYS A 59 8.64 -1.03 6.88
CA LYS A 59 9.85 -0.61 7.61
C LYS A 59 9.61 0.66 8.41
N GLN A 60 9.05 1.69 7.78
CA GLN A 60 8.86 2.97 8.46
C GLN A 60 7.86 2.87 9.59
N LEU A 61 6.76 2.16 9.40
CA LEU A 61 5.73 1.96 10.42
C LEU A 61 6.11 0.87 11.43
N ASN A 62 7.15 0.07 11.15
CA ASN A 62 7.60 -1.09 11.91
C ASN A 62 6.44 -2.09 12.14
N ILE A 63 5.85 -2.52 11.03
CA ILE A 63 4.80 -3.54 10.94
C ILE A 63 5.19 -4.59 9.90
N THR A 64 4.51 -5.73 9.89
CA THR A 64 4.81 -6.83 8.96
C THR A 64 4.48 -6.44 7.52
N HIS A 65 5.25 -6.97 6.58
CA HIS A 65 5.03 -6.88 5.13
C HIS A 65 4.86 -8.27 4.55
N ASP A 66 3.87 -8.44 3.69
CA ASP A 66 3.66 -9.68 2.93
C ASP A 66 3.15 -9.37 1.50
N LEU A 67 3.12 -10.39 0.65
CA LEU A 67 2.79 -10.30 -0.76
C LEU A 67 1.51 -11.08 -1.07
N VAL A 68 0.74 -10.60 -2.05
CA VAL A 68 -0.39 -11.35 -2.60
C VAL A 68 -0.34 -11.35 -4.13
N PHE A 69 -0.68 -12.49 -4.73
CA PHE A 69 -0.61 -12.71 -6.18
C PHE A 69 -2.00 -13.01 -6.76
N PRO A 70 -2.92 -12.03 -6.76
CA PRO A 70 -4.28 -12.26 -7.19
C PRO A 70 -4.36 -12.39 -8.71
N ARG A 71 -5.29 -13.23 -9.17
CA ARG A 71 -5.73 -13.30 -10.56
C ARG A 71 -7.23 -13.03 -10.63
N LYS A 72 -7.64 -12.12 -11.52
CA LYS A 72 -9.07 -11.87 -11.79
C LYS A 72 -9.72 -13.09 -12.44
N ILE A 73 -10.98 -13.35 -12.10
CA ILE A 73 -11.86 -14.31 -12.78
C ILE A 73 -12.73 -13.50 -13.75
N PRO A 74 -12.40 -13.46 -15.05
CA PRO A 74 -13.18 -12.69 -16.01
C PRO A 74 -14.46 -13.43 -16.43
N ILE A 75 -15.40 -12.70 -17.00
CA ILE A 75 -16.52 -13.28 -17.75
C ILE A 75 -16.00 -13.80 -19.11
N PRO A 76 -16.45 -14.99 -19.59
CA PRO A 76 -16.14 -15.45 -20.93
C PRO A 76 -16.45 -14.40 -22.00
N GLY A 77 -15.47 -14.10 -22.86
CA GLY A 77 -15.59 -13.08 -23.91
C GLY A 77 -15.47 -11.62 -23.44
N ARG A 78 -15.25 -11.36 -22.14
CA ARG A 78 -15.06 -10.01 -21.57
C ARG A 78 -13.94 -10.00 -20.53
N SER A 79 -12.69 -9.99 -20.97
CA SER A 79 -11.50 -10.05 -20.08
C SER A 79 -11.44 -8.93 -19.05
N GLU A 80 -11.96 -7.75 -19.37
CA GLU A 80 -11.92 -6.58 -18.48
C GLU A 80 -13.02 -6.60 -17.41
N TYR A 81 -14.03 -7.47 -17.53
CA TYR A 81 -15.11 -7.59 -16.57
C TYR A 81 -14.88 -8.79 -15.63
N ALA A 82 -14.52 -8.50 -14.37
CA ALA A 82 -14.26 -9.51 -13.36
C ALA A 82 -15.52 -9.84 -12.53
N ILE A 83 -15.81 -11.13 -12.35
CA ILE A 83 -16.85 -11.64 -11.43
C ILE A 83 -16.29 -12.10 -10.08
N GLY A 84 -14.97 -12.16 -9.97
CA GLY A 84 -14.26 -12.54 -8.76
C GLY A 84 -12.75 -12.45 -8.94
N ALA A 85 -12.02 -12.90 -7.94
CA ALA A 85 -10.58 -13.08 -7.97
C ALA A 85 -10.22 -14.35 -7.19
N VAL A 86 -9.14 -14.99 -7.61
CA VAL A 86 -8.49 -16.04 -6.84
C VAL A 86 -7.12 -15.55 -6.41
N SER A 87 -6.73 -15.93 -5.20
CA SER A 87 -5.35 -15.90 -4.75
C SER A 87 -4.98 -17.32 -4.34
N GLU A 88 -3.69 -17.61 -4.41
CA GLU A 88 -3.08 -18.68 -3.61
C GLU A 88 -3.27 -18.44 -2.11
#